data_AF-A0A9D4NEK1-F1
#
_entry.id   AF-A0A9D4NEK1-F1
#
_cell.length_a   1.000
_cell.length_b   1.000
_cell.length_c   1.000
_cell.angle_alpha   90.00
_cell.angle_beta   90.00
_cell.angle_gamma   90.00
#
_symmetry.space_group_name_H-M   'P 1'
#
loop_
_entity.id
_entity.type
_entity.pdbx_description
1 polymer ?
#
loop_
_entity_poly.entity_id
_entity_poly.type
_entity_poly.pdbx_seq_one_letter_code
_entity_poly.pdbx_strand_id
1 'polypeptide(L)'
;MATRGRKKRVPTQTNTLHRYLPQNIRENYSFCATLLNDLLDDVIISPENVVCPILSEIINEVVKHKKHDMGSVSEKTLLEWRNKHPWLVIESGVMKCKVCTDMKSKLKLITVWADEGSPNFQYSGITRHTASAEHNNAVIACEQDKQLQTISSQEVIADVSDVCELVDDVDKKLFNTVYYAAKMEIPSSTINSLLDLQTKNGLNIKYTNLSPDTVSEIQTSIEHVLREGLVNDIKSSPVFAMMLDESTDLTVDKRLSICVR
;
A
#
# COMPACT_ATOMS: atom_id res chain seq x y z
N MET A 1 -14.80 50.91 19.77
CA MET A 1 -13.57 51.53 19.22
C MET A 1 -12.36 50.95 19.92
N ALA A 2 -11.23 50.87 19.19
CA ALA A 2 -9.86 50.51 19.59
C ALA A 2 -9.56 49.00 19.79
N THR A 3 -8.45 48.40 19.35
CA THR A 3 -7.57 48.51 18.16
C THR A 3 -6.59 47.31 18.22
N ARG A 4 -6.12 46.87 17.05
CA ARG A 4 -5.22 45.73 16.79
C ARG A 4 -3.89 45.75 17.57
N GLY A 5 -3.43 44.56 17.99
CA GLY A 5 -2.06 44.29 18.43
C GLY A 5 -1.49 43.03 17.77
N ARG A 6 -0.51 43.21 16.87
CA ARG A 6 0.18 42.20 16.05
C ARG A 6 1.38 41.64 16.85
N LYS A 7 1.42 40.34 17.19
CA LYS A 7 2.61 39.70 17.79
C LYS A 7 3.49 39.06 16.71
N LYS A 8 4.79 39.38 16.77
CA LYS A 8 5.86 39.01 15.84
C LYS A 8 6.20 37.51 15.96
N ARG A 9 6.53 36.87 14.82
CA ARG A 9 7.15 35.53 14.75
C ARG A 9 8.56 35.58 15.37
N VAL A 10 8.88 34.60 16.20
CA VAL A 10 10.22 34.30 16.74
C VAL A 10 10.82 33.16 15.88
N PRO A 11 12.12 33.20 15.53
CA PRO A 11 12.68 32.26 14.56
C PRO A 11 12.90 30.85 15.17
N THR A 12 12.74 29.86 14.31
CA THR A 12 12.93 28.42 14.51
C THR A 12 14.34 28.12 15.00
N GLN A 13 14.46 27.41 16.13
CA GLN A 13 15.74 26.87 16.62
C GLN A 13 16.19 25.70 15.73
N THR A 14 17.33 25.89 15.09
CA THR A 14 18.09 24.87 14.35
C THR A 14 18.80 23.89 15.28
N ASN A 15 18.95 22.65 14.79
CA ASN A 15 19.47 21.46 15.45
C ASN A 15 20.72 21.66 16.35
N THR A 16 20.62 21.12 17.56
CA THR A 16 21.61 21.10 18.64
C THR A 16 22.64 19.98 18.49
N LEU A 17 23.48 20.04 17.45
CA LEU A 17 24.72 19.22 17.37
C LEU A 17 25.99 20.08 17.41
N HIS A 18 25.90 21.38 17.11
CA HIS A 18 27.05 22.28 17.07
C HIS A 18 27.62 22.69 18.44
N ARG A 19 26.99 22.29 19.55
CA ARG A 19 27.34 22.78 20.91
C ARG A 19 28.40 21.96 21.64
N TYR A 20 28.78 20.79 21.13
CA TYR A 20 29.64 19.83 21.85
C TYR A 20 31.02 19.62 21.24
N LEU A 21 31.42 20.39 20.21
CA LEU A 21 32.75 20.25 19.59
C LEU A 21 33.69 21.40 20.00
N PRO A 22 34.95 21.10 20.38
CA PRO A 22 35.95 22.12 20.71
C PRO A 22 36.22 23.06 19.52
N GLN A 23 36.56 24.31 19.83
CA GLN A 23 36.60 25.44 18.89
C GLN A 23 37.57 25.21 17.71
N ASN A 24 38.63 24.44 17.94
CA ASN A 24 39.71 24.11 17.01
C ASN A 24 39.25 23.18 15.86
N ILE A 25 38.06 22.57 16.01
CA ILE A 25 37.49 21.61 15.08
C ILE A 25 36.46 22.29 14.14
N ARG A 26 35.95 23.47 14.50
CA ARG A 26 34.89 24.16 13.72
C ARG A 26 35.34 24.70 12.36
N GLU A 27 36.62 24.95 12.15
CA GLU A 27 37.10 25.63 10.94
C GLU A 27 37.33 24.71 9.73
N ASN A 28 37.34 23.38 9.92
CA ASN A 28 37.58 22.40 8.84
C ASN A 28 36.36 21.55 8.43
N TYR A 29 35.15 21.83 8.95
CA TYR A 29 34.01 20.90 8.87
C TYR A 29 33.17 20.95 7.58
N SER A 30 33.40 21.89 6.68
CA SER A 30 32.66 21.90 5.40
C SER A 30 33.17 20.85 4.41
N PHE A 31 34.45 20.47 4.49
CA PHE A 31 35.05 19.54 3.54
C PHE A 31 35.01 18.09 4.08
N CYS A 32 35.28 17.90 5.37
CA CYS A 32 35.30 16.58 5.98
C CYS A 32 33.91 15.95 6.15
N ALA A 33 32.85 16.74 6.35
CA ALA A 33 31.49 16.21 6.53
C ALA A 33 30.90 15.66 5.23
N THR A 34 31.18 16.30 4.10
CA THR A 34 30.74 15.85 2.78
C THR A 34 31.52 14.62 2.35
N LEU A 35 32.84 14.60 2.58
CA LEU A 35 33.70 13.46 2.29
C LEU A 35 33.32 12.22 3.12
N LEU A 36 32.86 12.41 4.37
CA LEU A 36 32.41 11.31 5.25
C LEU A 36 31.06 10.73 4.83
N ASN A 37 30.14 11.54 4.31
CA ASN A 37 28.87 11.03 3.78
C ASN A 37 29.09 10.30 2.46
N ASP A 38 29.94 10.84 1.57
CA ASP A 38 30.25 10.20 0.28
C ASP A 38 31.05 8.88 0.45
N LEU A 39 31.86 8.75 1.51
CA LEU A 39 32.59 7.51 1.81
C LEU A 39 31.73 6.44 2.50
N LEU A 40 30.63 6.81 3.15
CA LEU A 40 29.73 5.87 3.84
C LEU A 40 28.68 5.27 2.91
N ASP A 41 28.31 5.98 1.84
CA ASP A 41 27.31 5.49 0.89
C ASP A 41 27.88 4.53 -0.17
N ASP A 42 29.20 4.55 -0.46
CA ASP A 42 29.75 3.78 -1.60
C ASP A 42 30.96 2.84 -1.36
N VAL A 43 31.53 2.70 -0.15
CA VAL A 43 32.71 1.79 0.02
C VAL A 43 32.70 0.97 1.33
N ILE A 44 32.66 -0.36 1.19
CA ILE A 44 33.03 -1.33 2.24
C ILE A 44 34.54 -1.18 2.51
N ILE A 45 34.92 -0.35 3.50
CA ILE A 45 36.29 -0.34 4.02
C ILE A 45 36.32 -1.14 5.32
N SER A 46 37.00 -2.30 5.29
CA SER A 46 37.33 -3.04 6.50
C SER A 46 38.22 -2.15 7.39
N PRO A 47 37.99 -2.09 8.72
CA PRO A 47 38.62 -1.13 9.65
C PRO A 47 40.16 -1.20 9.74
N GLU A 48 40.77 -2.16 9.06
CA GLU A 48 42.20 -2.50 9.09
C GLU A 48 43.06 -1.57 8.22
N ASN A 49 42.45 -0.77 7.33
CA ASN A 49 43.16 0.05 6.33
C ASN A 49 43.15 1.57 6.61
N VAL A 50 42.72 2.04 7.79
CA VAL A 50 42.66 3.47 8.10
C VAL A 50 43.85 3.88 8.98
N VAL A 51 44.88 4.48 8.36
CA VAL A 51 46.12 4.93 9.04
C VAL A 51 45.97 6.36 9.61
N CYS A 52 44.81 6.70 10.18
CA CYS A 52 44.59 8.01 10.78
C CYS A 52 44.04 7.87 12.21
N PRO A 53 44.85 8.19 13.25
CA PRO A 53 44.45 8.07 14.65
C PRO A 53 43.16 8.83 14.98
N ILE A 54 42.98 10.01 14.37
CA ILE A 54 41.81 10.87 14.58
C ILE A 54 40.53 10.21 14.03
N LEU A 55 40.60 9.58 12.85
CA LEU A 55 39.45 8.86 12.29
C LEU A 55 39.11 7.62 13.11
N SER A 56 40.11 6.91 13.65
CA SER A 56 39.87 5.76 14.53
C SER A 56 39.19 6.18 15.84
N GLU A 57 39.53 7.34 16.39
CA GLU A 57 38.93 7.87 17.62
C GLU A 57 37.50 8.37 17.37
N ILE A 58 37.25 9.01 16.23
CA ILE A 58 35.90 9.43 15.82
C ILE A 58 35.01 8.21 15.54
N ILE A 59 35.51 7.19 14.84
CA ILE A 59 34.75 5.94 14.63
C ILE A 59 34.49 5.24 15.96
N ASN A 60 35.46 5.17 16.87
CA ASN A 60 35.28 4.56 18.18
C ASN A 60 34.30 5.33 19.07
N GLU A 61 34.27 6.66 19.02
CA GLU A 61 33.26 7.46 19.73
C GLU A 61 31.87 7.35 19.08
N VAL A 62 31.78 7.28 17.75
CA VAL A 62 30.51 7.02 17.03
C VAL A 62 30.00 5.59 17.32
N VAL A 63 30.88 4.60 17.43
CA VAL A 63 30.54 3.22 17.79
C VAL A 63 30.18 3.09 19.27
N LYS A 64 30.83 3.84 20.17
CA LYS A 64 30.42 3.95 21.58
C LYS A 64 29.05 4.61 21.72
N HIS A 65 28.74 5.62 20.91
CA HIS A 65 27.40 6.22 20.86
C HIS A 65 26.34 5.33 20.17
N LYS A 66 26.75 4.28 19.44
CA LYS A 66 25.86 3.21 18.95
C LYS A 66 25.64 2.06 19.94
N LYS A 67 26.35 2.02 21.08
CA LYS A 67 25.86 1.28 22.24
C LYS A 67 24.76 2.11 22.88
N HIS A 68 23.57 2.03 22.30
CA HIS A 68 22.37 2.47 22.99
C HIS A 68 22.34 1.78 24.36
N ASP A 69 22.47 2.59 25.40
CA ASP A 69 22.12 2.22 26.76
C ASP A 69 20.79 1.49 26.71
N MET A 70 20.83 0.21 27.04
CA MET A 70 19.65 -0.56 27.42
C MET A 70 19.13 0.10 28.69
N GLY A 71 18.34 1.16 28.54
CA GLY A 71 17.41 1.60 29.55
C GLY A 71 16.51 0.40 29.80
N SER A 72 16.89 -0.42 30.77
CA SER A 72 16.30 -1.70 31.10
C SER A 72 14.86 -1.48 31.54
N VAL A 73 13.97 -1.32 30.57
CA VAL A 73 12.53 -1.39 30.81
C VAL A 73 12.28 -2.78 31.34
N SER A 74 11.76 -2.86 32.57
CA SER A 74 11.57 -4.14 33.23
C SER A 74 10.69 -5.05 32.37
N GLU A 75 10.99 -6.34 32.37
CA GLU A 75 10.22 -7.33 31.61
C GLU A 75 8.71 -7.30 31.97
N LYS A 76 8.39 -6.98 33.23
CA LYS A 76 7.03 -6.74 33.71
C LYS A 76 6.35 -5.58 32.98
N THR A 77 7.05 -4.47 32.79
CA THR A 77 6.55 -3.29 32.08
C THR A 77 6.35 -3.56 30.59
N LEU A 78 7.26 -4.32 29.96
CA LEU A 78 7.09 -4.73 28.56
C LEU A 78 5.89 -5.66 28.38
N LEU A 79 5.65 -6.54 29.35
CA LEU A 79 4.48 -7.42 29.36
C LEU A 79 3.18 -6.60 29.51
N GLU A 80 3.15 -5.62 30.41
CA GLU A 80 2.01 -4.69 30.55
C GLU A 80 1.72 -3.94 29.24
N TRP A 81 2.77 -3.48 28.54
CA TRP A 81 2.62 -2.79 27.26
C TRP A 81 2.07 -3.71 26.17
N ARG A 82 2.57 -4.95 26.07
CA ARG A 82 2.04 -5.95 25.11
C ARG A 82 0.59 -6.32 25.41
N ASN A 83 0.22 -6.44 26.69
CA ASN A 83 -1.16 -6.72 27.09
C ASN A 83 -2.10 -5.58 26.68
N LYS A 84 -1.65 -4.33 26.79
CA LYS A 84 -2.44 -3.15 26.40
C LYS A 84 -2.43 -2.89 24.88
N HIS A 85 -1.37 -3.28 24.20
CA HIS A 85 -1.17 -3.07 22.77
C HIS A 85 -0.78 -4.39 22.09
N PRO A 86 -1.75 -5.25 21.73
CA PRO A 86 -1.47 -6.59 21.16
C PRO A 86 -0.70 -6.57 19.84
N TRP A 87 -0.69 -5.44 19.13
CA TRP A 87 0.07 -5.23 17.89
C TRP A 87 1.56 -4.91 18.11
N LEU A 88 1.99 -4.65 19.36
CA LEU A 88 3.34 -4.25 19.70
C LEU A 88 4.28 -5.46 19.71
N VAL A 89 5.28 -5.46 18.84
CA VAL A 89 6.31 -6.49 18.73
C VAL A 89 7.65 -5.90 19.15
N ILE A 90 8.43 -6.65 19.91
CA ILE A 90 9.77 -6.24 20.33
C ILE A 90 10.73 -7.31 19.84
N GLU A 91 11.55 -6.96 18.85
CA GLU A 91 12.50 -7.84 18.19
C GLU A 91 13.85 -7.12 18.11
N SER A 92 14.94 -7.83 18.37
CA SER A 92 16.32 -7.31 18.21
C SER A 92 16.59 -5.97 18.89
N GLY A 93 15.93 -5.68 20.01
CA GLY A 93 16.10 -4.43 20.74
C GLY A 93 15.40 -3.22 20.11
N VAL A 94 14.41 -3.41 19.24
CA VAL A 94 13.56 -2.34 18.71
C VAL A 94 12.08 -2.69 18.86
N MET A 95 11.22 -1.66 18.94
CA MET A 95 9.77 -1.81 18.95
C MET A 95 9.18 -1.63 17.55
N LYS A 96 8.39 -2.60 17.10
CA LYS A 96 7.68 -2.59 15.81
C LYS A 96 6.19 -2.71 16.02
N CYS A 97 5.43 -2.27 15.03
CA CYS A 97 3.98 -2.45 14.99
C CYS A 97 3.64 -3.51 13.96
N LYS A 98 3.16 -4.67 14.42
CA LYS A 98 2.81 -5.80 13.55
C LYS A 98 1.83 -5.39 12.45
N VAL A 99 0.79 -4.63 12.81
CA VAL A 99 -0.23 -4.17 11.85
C VAL A 99 0.38 -3.28 10.76
N CYS A 100 1.27 -2.36 11.12
CA CYS A 100 1.92 -1.48 10.15
C CYS A 100 2.97 -2.22 9.30
N THR A 101 3.65 -3.22 9.87
CA THR A 101 4.56 -4.09 9.12
C THR A 101 3.78 -4.93 8.11
N ASP A 102 2.67 -5.55 8.51
CA ASP A 102 1.83 -6.39 7.65
C ASP A 102 1.21 -5.58 6.49
N MET A 103 0.83 -4.32 6.74
CA MET A 103 0.23 -3.42 5.74
C MET A 103 1.23 -2.54 4.99
N LYS A 104 2.54 -2.70 5.23
CA LYS A 104 3.60 -1.85 4.64
C LYS A 104 3.52 -1.82 3.12
N SER A 105 3.41 -2.98 2.48
CA SER A 105 3.36 -3.11 1.02
C SER A 105 2.06 -2.57 0.43
N LYS A 106 0.92 -2.91 1.05
CA LYS A 106 -0.43 -2.51 0.59
C LYS A 106 -0.65 -0.99 0.68
N LEU A 107 -0.24 -0.37 1.78
CA LEU A 107 -0.46 1.05 2.04
C LEU A 107 0.78 1.92 1.76
N LYS A 108 1.87 1.34 1.26
CA LYS A 108 3.17 2.01 1.03
C LYS A 108 3.62 2.84 2.25
N LEU A 109 3.50 2.25 3.44
CA LEU A 109 3.82 2.94 4.69
C LEU A 109 5.33 3.17 4.81
N ILE A 110 5.73 4.43 4.93
CA ILE A 110 7.12 4.84 5.18
C ILE A 110 7.21 5.28 6.65
N THR A 111 6.97 4.34 7.57
CA THR A 111 7.02 4.62 9.02
C THR A 111 8.10 3.78 9.69
N VAL A 112 8.79 4.38 10.66
CA VAL A 112 9.79 3.69 11.49
C VAL A 112 9.21 2.43 12.15
N TRP A 113 7.91 2.42 12.45
CA TRP A 113 7.21 1.30 13.06
C TRP A 113 6.95 0.12 12.13
N ALA A 114 6.93 0.35 10.81
CA ALA A 114 6.73 -0.66 9.78
C ALA A 114 8.05 -1.25 9.26
N ASP A 115 9.16 -0.52 9.39
CA ASP A 115 10.44 -0.85 8.74
C ASP A 115 11.53 -1.26 9.76
N GLU A 116 12.38 -0.30 10.13
CA GLU A 116 13.55 -0.52 10.99
C GLU A 116 13.17 -0.80 12.45
N GLY A 117 12.04 -0.26 12.91
CA GLY A 117 11.61 -0.30 14.31
C GLY A 117 12.11 0.88 15.12
N SER A 118 11.37 1.27 16.15
CA SER A 118 11.75 2.35 17.06
C SER A 118 12.70 1.83 18.13
N PRO A 119 13.95 2.31 18.22
CA PRO A 119 14.87 1.96 19.30
C PRO A 119 14.52 2.65 20.63
N ASN A 120 13.62 3.63 20.60
CA ASN A 120 13.25 4.40 21.78
C ASN A 120 12.11 3.72 22.56
N PHE A 121 12.45 2.99 23.64
CA PHE A 121 11.52 2.31 24.55
C PHE A 121 10.78 3.27 25.48
N GLN A 122 10.01 4.20 24.91
CA GLN A 122 9.16 5.13 25.65
C GLN A 122 7.69 4.86 25.39
N TYR A 123 6.90 4.76 26.47
CA TYR A 123 5.45 4.58 26.37
C TYR A 123 4.76 5.72 25.60
N SER A 124 5.27 6.95 25.71
CA SER A 124 4.79 8.10 24.93
C SER A 124 4.96 7.90 23.41
N GLY A 125 5.95 7.12 22.98
CA GLY A 125 6.13 6.74 21.58
C GLY A 125 5.01 5.80 21.11
N ILE A 126 4.64 4.83 21.95
CA ILE A 126 3.56 3.87 21.70
C ILE A 126 2.21 4.60 21.61
N THR A 127 1.92 5.50 22.56
CA THR A 127 0.65 6.25 22.55
C THR A 127 0.54 7.18 21.34
N ARG A 128 1.64 7.87 20.97
CA ARG A 128 1.67 8.71 19.78
C ARG A 128 1.46 7.91 18.50
N HIS A 129 2.07 6.72 18.41
CA HIS A 129 1.85 5.83 17.27
C HIS A 129 0.40 5.34 17.20
N THR A 130 -0.17 4.94 18.34
CA THR A 130 -1.58 4.50 18.42
C THR A 130 -2.54 5.56 17.91
N ALA A 131 -2.26 6.83 18.21
CA ALA A 131 -3.08 7.96 17.78
C ALA A 131 -2.78 8.45 16.34
N SER A 132 -1.79 7.88 15.66
CA SER A 132 -1.39 8.33 14.32
C SER A 132 -2.39 7.87 13.25
N ALA A 133 -2.63 8.73 12.26
CA ALA A 133 -3.51 8.42 11.13
C ALA A 133 -3.01 7.20 10.33
N GLU A 134 -1.69 7.07 10.20
CA GLU A 134 -1.03 5.95 9.51
C GLU A 134 -1.35 4.61 10.19
N HIS A 135 -1.28 4.55 11.52
CA HIS A 135 -1.65 3.36 12.28
C HIS A 135 -3.13 3.04 12.15
N ASN A 136 -4.00 4.04 12.30
CA ASN A 136 -5.45 3.83 12.20
C ASN A 136 -5.85 3.32 10.82
N ASN A 137 -5.27 3.87 9.75
CA ASN A 137 -5.52 3.39 8.39
C ASN A 137 -5.02 1.96 8.20
N ALA A 138 -3.87 1.60 8.79
CA ALA A 138 -3.35 0.23 8.76
C ALA A 138 -4.25 -0.76 9.53
N VAL A 139 -4.81 -0.35 10.67
CA VAL A 139 -5.76 -1.16 11.45
C VAL A 139 -7.04 -1.40 10.64
N ILE A 140 -7.63 -0.35 10.05
CA ILE A 140 -8.83 -0.45 9.22
C ILE A 140 -8.59 -1.39 8.04
N ALA A 141 -7.47 -1.23 7.32
CA ALA A 141 -7.11 -2.09 6.20
C ALA A 141 -6.89 -3.55 6.65
N CYS A 142 -6.31 -3.77 7.82
CA CYS A 142 -6.11 -5.10 8.40
C CYS A 142 -7.42 -5.78 8.80
N GLU A 143 -8.37 -5.04 9.34
CA GLU A 143 -9.70 -5.57 9.67
C GLU A 143 -10.48 -5.94 8.41
N GLN A 144 -10.43 -5.10 7.37
CA GLN A 144 -11.04 -5.39 6.07
C GLN A 144 -10.44 -6.65 5.44
N ASP A 145 -9.11 -6.79 5.46
CA ASP A 145 -8.42 -7.97 4.92
C ASP A 145 -8.80 -9.26 5.69
N LYS A 146 -8.93 -9.18 7.02
CA LYS A 146 -9.38 -10.30 7.84
C LYS A 146 -10.84 -10.68 7.60
N GLN A 147 -11.72 -9.71 7.33
CA GLN A 147 -13.11 -10.00 7.00
C GLN A 147 -13.21 -10.72 5.65
N LEU A 148 -12.43 -10.30 4.65
CA LEU A 148 -12.33 -11.01 3.36
C LEU A 148 -11.76 -12.43 3.55
N GLN A 149 -10.73 -12.60 4.39
CA GLN A 149 -10.16 -13.92 4.68
C GLN A 149 -11.11 -14.81 5.51
N THR A 150 -11.90 -14.27 6.41
CA THR A 150 -12.85 -15.06 7.23
C THR A 150 -14.00 -15.60 6.38
N ILE A 151 -14.45 -14.84 5.37
CA ILE A 151 -15.40 -15.33 4.36
C ILE A 151 -14.76 -16.46 3.52
N SER A 152 -13.44 -16.40 3.29
CA SER A 152 -12.68 -17.41 2.54
C SER A 152 -12.27 -18.64 3.37
N SER A 153 -12.22 -18.58 4.70
CA SER A 153 -11.62 -19.63 5.56
C SER A 153 -12.58 -20.70 6.07
N GLN A 154 -13.87 -20.65 5.69
CA GLN A 154 -14.83 -21.68 6.09
C GLN A 154 -14.78 -22.95 5.21
N GLU A 155 -13.97 -22.96 4.14
CA GLU A 155 -13.81 -24.13 3.26
C GLU A 155 -12.33 -24.53 3.08
N VAL A 156 -11.99 -25.63 3.76
CA VAL A 156 -11.09 -26.73 3.36
C VAL A 156 -9.59 -26.44 3.16
N ILE A 157 -8.81 -27.04 4.06
CA ILE A 157 -7.38 -27.35 3.92
C ILE A 157 -7.17 -28.34 2.76
N ALA A 158 -6.55 -27.92 1.66
CA ALA A 158 -5.75 -28.79 0.79
C ALA A 158 -4.88 -27.96 -0.18
N ASP A 159 -3.57 -28.10 -0.01
CA ASP A 159 -2.44 -27.91 -0.94
C ASP A 159 -2.38 -26.73 -1.93
N VAL A 160 -1.21 -26.09 -1.87
CA VAL A 160 -0.76 -24.93 -2.64
C VAL A 160 -0.42 -25.34 -4.07
N SER A 161 -1.31 -25.14 -5.04
CA SER A 161 -0.98 -25.11 -6.49
C SER A 161 -2.17 -24.74 -7.42
N ASP A 162 -3.08 -23.85 -7.04
CA ASP A 162 -3.90 -23.12 -8.03
C ASP A 162 -4.73 -22.06 -7.29
N VAL A 163 -4.31 -20.80 -7.34
CA VAL A 163 -5.23 -19.69 -7.03
C VAL A 163 -5.99 -19.38 -8.32
N CYS A 164 -6.67 -20.38 -8.85
CA CYS A 164 -7.93 -20.15 -9.52
C CYS A 164 -8.97 -20.36 -8.43
N GLU A 165 -9.46 -19.27 -7.85
CA GLU A 165 -10.76 -19.32 -7.18
C GLU A 165 -11.67 -20.13 -8.10
N LEU A 166 -12.17 -21.27 -7.62
CA LEU A 166 -13.02 -22.15 -8.40
C LEU A 166 -14.32 -21.41 -8.68
N VAL A 167 -14.31 -20.53 -9.69
CA VAL A 167 -15.52 -19.89 -10.20
C VAL A 167 -16.42 -21.04 -10.59
N ASP A 168 -17.56 -21.11 -9.89
CA ASP A 168 -18.55 -22.16 -10.10
C ASP A 168 -18.83 -22.26 -11.60
N ASP A 169 -18.84 -23.47 -12.14
CA ASP A 169 -19.16 -23.73 -13.55
C ASP A 169 -20.53 -23.14 -13.91
N VAL A 170 -21.42 -23.05 -12.91
CA VAL A 170 -22.71 -22.38 -13.01
C VAL A 170 -22.59 -20.86 -13.21
N ASP A 171 -21.69 -20.21 -12.48
CA ASP A 171 -21.44 -18.77 -12.62
C ASP A 171 -20.80 -18.47 -13.98
N LYS A 172 -19.88 -19.32 -14.46
CA LYS A 172 -19.30 -19.18 -15.80
C LYS A 172 -20.36 -19.23 -16.90
N LYS A 173 -21.33 -20.15 -16.79
CA LYS A 173 -22.44 -20.25 -17.74
C LYS A 173 -23.30 -19.00 -17.73
N LEU A 174 -23.63 -18.46 -16.56
CA LEU A 174 -24.36 -17.20 -16.44
C LEU A 174 -23.62 -16.05 -17.14
N PHE A 175 -22.35 -15.83 -16.78
CA PHE A 175 -21.54 -14.76 -17.35
C PHE A 175 -21.39 -14.90 -18.87
N ASN A 176 -21.21 -16.12 -19.38
CA ASN A 176 -21.14 -16.38 -20.81
C ASN A 176 -22.44 -16.02 -21.54
N THR A 177 -23.60 -16.30 -20.95
CA THR A 177 -24.91 -15.94 -21.53
C THR A 177 -25.10 -14.43 -21.59
N VAL A 178 -24.77 -13.73 -20.50
CA VAL A 178 -24.88 -12.27 -20.44
C VAL A 178 -23.87 -11.62 -21.40
N TYR A 179 -22.64 -12.13 -21.46
CA TYR A 179 -21.62 -11.71 -22.42
C TYR A 179 -22.09 -11.92 -23.86
N TYR A 180 -22.62 -13.09 -24.19
CA TYR A 180 -23.12 -13.39 -25.53
C TYR A 180 -24.26 -12.45 -25.93
N ALA A 181 -25.22 -12.21 -25.03
CA ALA A 181 -26.30 -11.27 -25.26
C ALA A 181 -25.77 -9.85 -25.53
N ALA A 182 -24.82 -9.37 -24.71
CA ALA A 182 -24.20 -8.06 -24.90
C ALA A 182 -23.41 -7.98 -26.22
N LYS A 183 -22.62 -9.00 -26.55
CA LYS A 183 -21.81 -9.07 -27.76
C LYS A 183 -22.64 -9.06 -29.05
N MET A 184 -23.81 -9.70 -29.00
CA MET A 184 -24.73 -9.79 -30.14
C MET A 184 -25.77 -8.66 -30.15
N GLU A 185 -25.60 -7.65 -29.29
CA GLU A 185 -26.53 -6.51 -29.14
C GLU A 185 -27.98 -6.93 -28.88
N ILE A 186 -28.17 -8.05 -28.18
CA ILE A 186 -29.48 -8.57 -27.82
C ILE A 186 -30.03 -7.75 -26.64
N PRO A 187 -31.31 -7.31 -26.68
CA PRO A 187 -31.92 -6.59 -25.57
C PRO A 187 -31.83 -7.38 -24.25
N SER A 188 -31.46 -6.70 -23.17
CA SER A 188 -31.27 -7.30 -21.84
C SER A 188 -32.55 -7.95 -21.28
N SER A 189 -33.73 -7.52 -21.73
CA SER A 189 -35.01 -8.17 -21.44
C SER A 189 -35.09 -9.63 -21.93
N THR A 190 -34.24 -10.03 -22.88
CA THR A 190 -34.19 -11.39 -23.45
C THR A 190 -33.27 -12.31 -22.66
N ILE A 191 -32.48 -11.80 -21.70
CA ILE A 191 -31.48 -12.63 -21.01
C ILE A 191 -32.15 -13.73 -20.18
N ASN A 192 -33.25 -13.43 -19.49
CA ASN A 192 -33.97 -14.45 -18.72
C ASN A 192 -34.50 -15.59 -19.60
N SER A 193 -35.00 -15.29 -20.81
CA SER A 193 -35.46 -16.35 -21.73
C SER A 193 -34.31 -17.19 -22.28
N LEU A 194 -33.10 -16.61 -22.41
CA LEU A 194 -31.88 -17.37 -22.75
C LEU A 194 -31.44 -18.29 -21.61
N LEU A 195 -31.54 -17.85 -20.35
CA LEU A 195 -31.24 -18.68 -19.18
C LEU A 195 -32.25 -19.83 -19.02
N ASP A 196 -33.53 -19.56 -19.29
CA ASP A 196 -34.57 -20.59 -19.34
C ASP A 196 -34.28 -21.63 -20.43
N LEU A 197 -33.85 -21.19 -21.60
CA LEU A 197 -33.45 -22.08 -22.71
C LEU A 197 -32.27 -22.96 -22.31
N GLN A 198 -31.27 -22.41 -21.63
CA GLN A 198 -30.13 -23.18 -21.14
C GLN A 198 -30.54 -24.23 -20.11
N THR A 199 -31.45 -23.86 -19.21
CA THR A 199 -32.03 -24.79 -18.23
C THR A 199 -32.75 -25.94 -18.93
N LYS A 200 -33.55 -25.65 -19.97
CA LYS A 200 -34.22 -26.66 -20.80
C LYS A 200 -33.24 -27.59 -21.54
N ASN A 201 -32.06 -27.09 -21.88
CA ASN A 201 -31.00 -27.88 -22.50
C ASN A 201 -30.20 -28.73 -21.48
N GLY A 202 -30.60 -28.75 -20.20
CA GLY A 202 -29.97 -29.55 -19.15
C GLY A 202 -28.78 -28.88 -18.49
N LEU A 203 -28.56 -27.57 -18.72
CA LEU A 203 -27.53 -26.82 -17.99
C LEU A 203 -28.07 -26.44 -16.60
N ASN A 204 -27.27 -26.72 -15.56
CA ASN A 204 -27.56 -26.23 -14.23
C ASN A 204 -27.26 -24.73 -14.16
N ILE A 205 -28.31 -23.90 -14.15
CA ILE A 205 -28.23 -22.45 -14.01
C ILE A 205 -28.83 -22.11 -12.64
N LYS A 206 -28.00 -21.60 -11.73
CA LYS A 206 -28.39 -21.29 -10.34
C LYS A 206 -29.35 -20.10 -10.23
N TYR A 207 -29.25 -19.16 -11.17
CA TYR A 207 -30.00 -17.92 -11.14
C TYR A 207 -30.93 -17.83 -12.35
N THR A 208 -32.23 -17.87 -12.07
CA THR A 208 -33.30 -17.64 -13.05
C THR A 208 -34.08 -16.40 -12.62
N ASN A 209 -34.57 -15.60 -13.57
CA ASN A 209 -35.31 -14.35 -13.32
C ASN A 209 -34.45 -13.23 -12.69
N LEU A 210 -33.33 -12.91 -13.33
CA LEU A 210 -32.51 -11.76 -12.98
C LEU A 210 -33.28 -10.45 -13.17
N SER A 211 -33.08 -9.51 -12.24
CA SER A 211 -33.56 -8.15 -12.41
C SER A 211 -32.75 -7.42 -13.48
N PRO A 212 -33.31 -6.37 -14.12
CA PRO A 212 -32.57 -5.52 -15.04
C PRO A 212 -31.29 -4.94 -14.42
N ASP A 213 -31.35 -4.58 -13.13
CA ASP A 213 -30.21 -4.01 -12.41
C ASP A 213 -29.08 -5.05 -12.27
N THR A 214 -29.40 -6.27 -11.87
CA THR A 214 -28.39 -7.35 -11.76
C THR A 214 -27.77 -7.68 -13.12
N VAL A 215 -28.56 -7.69 -14.20
CA VAL A 215 -28.03 -7.85 -15.56
C VAL A 215 -27.05 -6.73 -15.90
N SER A 216 -27.40 -5.48 -15.57
CA SER A 216 -26.53 -4.32 -15.79
C SER A 216 -25.23 -4.40 -14.99
N GLU A 217 -25.29 -4.86 -13.74
CA GLU A 217 -24.11 -5.08 -12.89
C GLU A 217 -23.18 -6.13 -13.51
N ILE A 218 -23.72 -7.28 -13.95
CA ILE A 218 -22.92 -8.33 -14.62
C ILE A 218 -22.28 -7.78 -15.90
N GLN A 219 -23.04 -7.04 -16.72
CA GLN A 219 -22.51 -6.41 -17.93
C GLN A 219 -21.38 -5.41 -17.61
N THR A 220 -21.52 -4.63 -16.54
CA THR A 220 -20.51 -3.66 -16.09
C THR A 220 -19.24 -4.38 -15.61
N SER A 221 -19.37 -5.50 -14.89
CA SER A 221 -18.22 -6.31 -14.48
C SER A 221 -17.47 -6.88 -15.69
N ILE A 222 -18.19 -7.40 -16.68
CA ILE A 222 -17.60 -7.90 -17.93
C ILE A 222 -16.90 -6.76 -18.67
N GLU A 223 -17.55 -5.61 -18.81
CA GLU A 223 -17.00 -4.42 -19.45
C GLU A 223 -15.69 -3.98 -18.78
N HIS A 224 -15.66 -3.95 -17.45
CA HIS A 224 -14.49 -3.55 -16.68
C HIS A 224 -13.26 -4.42 -17.01
N VAL A 225 -13.43 -5.75 -16.98
CA VAL A 225 -12.35 -6.70 -17.27
C VAL A 225 -11.87 -6.58 -18.72
N LEU A 226 -12.79 -6.47 -19.68
CA LEU A 226 -12.43 -6.30 -21.09
C LEU A 226 -11.71 -4.96 -21.34
N ARG A 227 -12.18 -3.89 -20.70
CA ARG A 227 -11.58 -2.55 -20.80
C ARG A 227 -10.18 -2.53 -20.22
N GLU A 228 -9.96 -3.16 -19.07
CA GLU A 228 -8.63 -3.25 -18.46
C GLU A 228 -7.65 -4.01 -19.36
N GLY A 229 -8.09 -5.15 -19.92
CA GLY A 229 -7.31 -5.91 -20.91
C GLY A 229 -6.94 -5.06 -22.12
N LEU A 230 -7.91 -4.40 -22.75
CA LEU A 230 -7.68 -3.52 -23.90
C LEU A 230 -6.73 -2.36 -23.59
N VAL A 231 -6.86 -1.73 -22.42
CA VAL A 231 -5.96 -0.64 -22.02
C VAL A 231 -4.53 -1.14 -21.83
N ASN A 232 -4.35 -2.33 -21.26
CA ASN A 232 -3.04 -2.94 -21.10
C ASN A 232 -2.43 -3.30 -22.46
N ASP A 233 -3.23 -3.85 -23.37
CA ASP A 233 -2.80 -4.17 -24.74
C ASP A 233 -2.33 -2.90 -25.48
N ILE A 234 -3.13 -1.83 -25.44
CA ILE A 234 -2.79 -0.52 -26.04
C ILE A 234 -1.49 0.04 -25.44
N LYS A 235 -1.33 0.00 -24.11
CA LYS A 235 -0.12 0.50 -23.43
C LYS A 235 1.13 -0.31 -23.77
N SER A 236 0.97 -1.61 -23.97
CA SER A 236 2.07 -2.51 -24.31
C SER A 236 2.46 -2.41 -25.79
N SER A 237 1.55 -1.94 -26.65
CA SER A 237 1.80 -1.85 -28.08
C SER A 237 2.72 -0.67 -28.43
N PRO A 238 3.80 -0.89 -29.19
CA PRO A 238 4.66 0.20 -29.65
C PRO A 238 3.97 1.12 -30.67
N VAL A 239 2.91 0.64 -31.34
CA VAL A 239 2.15 1.37 -32.35
C VAL A 239 0.66 0.99 -32.23
N PHE A 240 -0.23 1.98 -32.34
CA PHE A 240 -1.67 1.75 -32.47
C PHE A 240 -2.25 2.72 -33.50
N ALA A 241 -3.37 2.34 -34.10
CA ALA A 241 -4.13 3.18 -35.01
C ALA A 241 -5.40 3.66 -34.32
N MET A 242 -5.79 4.90 -34.59
CA MET A 242 -7.05 5.47 -34.12
C MET A 242 -7.88 5.91 -35.33
N MET A 243 -9.14 5.49 -35.37
CA MET A 243 -10.11 5.93 -36.35
C MET A 243 -11.15 6.81 -35.65
N LEU A 244 -11.42 7.96 -36.25
CA LEU A 244 -12.42 8.93 -35.79
C LEU A 244 -13.52 8.96 -36.85
N ASP A 245 -14.74 8.67 -36.45
CA ASP A 245 -15.91 8.69 -37.32
C ASP A 245 -16.93 9.68 -36.75
N GLU A 246 -17.16 10.78 -37.45
CA GLU A 246 -18.15 11.80 -37.08
C GLU A 246 -19.41 11.59 -37.91
N SER A 247 -20.53 11.40 -37.24
CA SER A 247 -21.86 11.33 -37.85
C SER A 247 -22.76 12.43 -37.31
N THR A 248 -23.57 13.01 -38.20
CA THR A 248 -24.57 14.02 -37.85
C THR A 248 -25.93 13.52 -38.29
N ASP A 249 -26.87 13.37 -37.36
CA ASP A 249 -28.26 13.08 -37.70
C ASP A 249 -29.00 14.37 -38.12
N LEU A 250 -30.05 14.23 -38.94
CA LEU A 250 -30.92 15.31 -39.41
C LEU A 250 -31.59 16.07 -38.26
N THR A 251 -31.62 15.50 -37.05
CA THR A 251 -32.29 16.04 -35.86
C THR A 251 -31.36 16.69 -34.83
N VAL A 252 -30.14 17.10 -35.23
CA VAL A 252 -29.17 17.92 -34.44
C VAL A 252 -28.22 17.12 -33.52
N ASP A 253 -28.31 15.80 -33.47
CA ASP A 253 -27.35 15.00 -32.70
C ASP A 253 -26.06 14.75 -33.49
N LYS A 254 -24.95 15.29 -32.97
CA LYS A 254 -23.60 14.99 -33.43
C LYS A 254 -23.02 13.84 -32.61
N ARG A 255 -22.53 12.81 -33.28
CA ARG A 255 -21.87 11.66 -32.65
C ARG A 255 -20.46 11.51 -33.20
N LEU A 256 -19.49 11.42 -32.30
CA LEU A 256 -18.11 11.07 -32.63
C LEU A 256 -17.82 9.67 -32.08
N SER A 257 -17.58 8.72 -32.97
CA SER A 257 -17.14 7.37 -32.64
C SER A 257 -15.62 7.29 -32.73
N ILE A 258 -14.96 6.83 -31.67
CA ILE A 258 -13.51 6.65 -31.62
C ILE A 258 -13.22 5.15 -31.54
N CYS A 259 -12.47 4.62 -32.51
CA CYS A 259 -12.06 3.22 -32.55
C CYS A 259 -10.53 3.14 -32.49
N VAL A 260 -10.00 2.25 -31.63
CA VAL A 260 -8.56 1.99 -31.51
C VAL A 260 -8.28 0.57 -32.02
N ARG A 261 -7.24 0.43 -32.84
CA ARG A 261 -6.77 -0.84 -33.43
C ARG A 261 -5.27 -1.03 -33.23
#